data_AF-A0A257VRJ5-F1
#
_entry.id   AF-A0A257VRJ5-F1
#
_cell.length_a   1.000
_cell.length_b   1.000
_cell.length_c   1.000
_cell.angle_alpha   90.00
_cell.angle_beta   90.00
_cell.angle_gamma   90.00
#
_symmetry.space_group_name_H-M   'P 1'
#
loop_
_entity.id
_entity.type
_entity.pdbx_description
1 polymer ?
#
loop_
_entity_poly.entity_id
_entity_poly.type
_entity_poly.pdbx_seq_one_letter_code
_entity_poly.pdbx_strand_id
1 'polypeptide(L)'
;MTVTRFGFVSLLASPLLAQSSRDVFLLAGQSNMAGRGVVEAADKQAWPGISVFTKAKTWAPAVDPLHFDKPEIAGVGLGRTFAATVQKQSPLKEIGLIPAAMGGSSLQEWAPGGPLFTNAVERTKAAGGKLRGILWHQGEADAVAGLESTYAERWMVVMTALREAVGDVPVVVGELGRFNAKYAAVSEQLAMLPVRYARTGFVSAGGLQAKADGVHFDAPSLKEFCRRYAHAWLMLAGNW
;
A
#
# COMPACT_ATOMS: atom_id res chain seq x y z
N MET A 1 -54.08 -1.28 46.80
CA MET A 1 -52.84 -2.06 46.60
C MET A 1 -52.55 -2.11 45.12
N THR A 2 -51.64 -1.27 44.64
CA THR A 2 -51.33 -1.11 43.22
C THR A 2 -50.06 -1.92 42.93
N VAL A 3 -50.16 -2.93 42.07
CA VAL A 3 -49.03 -3.77 41.66
C VAL A 3 -48.43 -3.19 40.39
N THR A 4 -47.25 -2.60 40.50
CA THR A 4 -46.49 -2.07 39.36
C THR A 4 -45.73 -3.20 38.67
N ARG A 5 -46.06 -3.50 37.42
CA ARG A 5 -45.31 -4.42 36.55
C ARG A 5 -43.98 -3.78 36.14
N PHE A 6 -42.87 -4.42 36.50
CA PHE A 6 -41.56 -4.11 35.91
C PHE A 6 -41.42 -4.84 34.57
N GLY A 7 -41.24 -4.08 33.49
CA GLY A 7 -40.89 -4.62 32.18
C GLY A 7 -39.40 -4.97 32.12
N PHE A 8 -39.09 -6.19 31.71
CA PHE A 8 -37.73 -6.58 31.34
C PHE A 8 -37.41 -6.02 29.95
N VAL A 9 -36.49 -5.06 29.89
CA VAL A 9 -35.85 -4.64 28.64
C VAL A 9 -34.72 -5.62 28.35
N SER A 10 -34.89 -6.45 27.33
CA SER A 10 -33.81 -7.29 26.80
C SER A 10 -32.84 -6.42 26.01
N LEU A 11 -31.66 -6.16 26.57
CA LEU A 11 -30.55 -5.57 25.82
C LEU A 11 -29.96 -6.63 24.89
N LEU A 12 -30.32 -6.56 23.61
CA LEU A 12 -29.58 -7.24 22.55
C LEU A 12 -28.22 -6.55 22.41
N ALA A 13 -27.18 -7.16 22.97
CA ALA A 13 -25.81 -6.77 22.69
C ALA A 13 -25.54 -6.99 21.20
N SER A 14 -25.32 -5.90 20.46
CA SER A 14 -24.79 -5.97 19.10
C SER A 14 -23.44 -6.66 19.14
N PRO A 15 -23.13 -7.61 18.23
CA PRO A 15 -21.81 -8.20 18.18
C PRO A 15 -20.85 -7.09 17.76
N LEU A 16 -20.08 -6.59 18.73
CA LEU A 16 -18.89 -5.79 18.46
C LEU A 16 -18.01 -6.70 17.59
N LEU A 17 -17.94 -6.43 16.29
CA LEU A 17 -17.02 -7.13 15.39
C LEU A 17 -15.65 -7.04 16.07
N ALA A 18 -15.11 -8.18 16.50
CA ALA A 18 -13.81 -8.23 17.15
C ALA A 18 -12.82 -7.52 16.24
N GLN A 19 -12.41 -6.32 16.62
CA GLN A 19 -11.51 -5.52 15.82
C GLN A 19 -10.23 -6.34 15.72
N SER A 20 -9.89 -6.75 14.49
CA SER A 20 -8.69 -7.55 14.25
C SER A 20 -7.51 -6.86 14.93
N SER A 21 -6.75 -7.58 15.75
CA SER A 21 -5.56 -7.04 16.41
C SER A 21 -4.37 -6.86 15.45
N ARG A 22 -4.55 -7.14 14.15
CA ARG A 22 -3.50 -7.10 13.14
C ARG A 22 -3.09 -5.66 12.81
N ASP A 23 -1.80 -5.48 12.61
CA ASP A 23 -1.23 -4.27 12.07
C ASP A 23 -1.23 -4.36 10.54
N VAL A 24 -1.90 -3.44 9.87
CA VAL A 24 -2.13 -3.56 8.42
C VAL A 24 -1.50 -2.42 7.63
N PHE A 25 -1.12 -2.72 6.39
CA PHE A 25 -0.55 -1.77 5.43
C PHE A 25 -1.31 -1.79 4.12
N LEU A 26 -1.71 -0.61 3.65
CA LEU A 26 -2.31 -0.44 2.33
C LEU A 26 -1.21 -0.38 1.26
N LEU A 27 -1.35 -1.19 0.22
CA LEU A 27 -0.45 -1.21 -0.94
C LEU A 27 -1.17 -0.59 -2.14
N ALA A 28 -0.83 0.65 -2.48
CA ALA A 28 -1.53 1.46 -3.48
C ALA A 28 -0.59 1.98 -4.58
N GLY A 29 -1.15 2.23 -5.76
CA GLY A 29 -0.43 2.71 -6.93
C GLY A 29 -0.62 1.83 -8.16
N GLN A 30 0.43 1.63 -8.95
CA GLN A 30 0.34 0.94 -10.24
C GLN A 30 1.17 -0.36 -10.33
N SER A 31 1.59 -0.75 -11.54
CA SER A 31 2.20 -2.06 -11.81
C SER A 31 3.48 -2.35 -11.02
N ASN A 32 4.29 -1.34 -10.70
CA ASN A 32 5.50 -1.54 -9.89
C ASN A 32 5.21 -1.67 -8.37
N MET A 33 4.08 -1.14 -7.87
CA MET A 33 3.53 -1.55 -6.57
C MET A 33 3.00 -2.98 -6.63
N ALA A 34 2.17 -3.25 -7.65
CA ALA A 34 1.48 -4.52 -7.81
C ALA A 34 2.46 -5.69 -7.95
N GLY A 35 3.53 -5.44 -8.70
CA GLY A 35 4.60 -6.39 -8.96
C GLY A 35 4.51 -7.03 -10.34
N ARG A 36 5.63 -7.02 -11.06
CA ARG A 36 5.83 -7.71 -12.35
C ARG A 36 7.14 -8.49 -12.39
N GLY A 37 7.85 -8.57 -11.26
CA GLY A 37 9.09 -9.32 -11.13
C GLY A 37 8.84 -10.82 -11.23
N VAL A 38 9.80 -11.56 -11.78
CA VAL A 38 9.72 -13.02 -11.90
C VAL A 38 9.58 -13.63 -10.51
N VAL A 39 8.63 -14.57 -10.36
CA VAL A 39 8.36 -15.26 -9.10
C VAL A 39 9.17 -16.55 -9.05
N GLU A 40 9.96 -16.72 -8.00
CA GLU A 40 10.74 -17.92 -7.76
C GLU A 40 10.11 -18.80 -6.66
N ALA A 41 10.61 -20.03 -6.49
CA ALA A 41 10.09 -20.95 -5.47
C ALA A 41 10.13 -20.36 -4.05
N ALA A 42 11.18 -19.62 -3.71
CA ALA A 42 11.30 -18.93 -2.42
C ALA A 42 10.22 -17.84 -2.22
N ASP A 43 9.66 -17.31 -3.30
CA ASP A 43 8.62 -16.29 -3.25
C ASP A 43 7.22 -16.88 -3.00
N LYS A 44 7.08 -18.20 -3.20
CA LYS A 44 5.89 -19.00 -2.87
C LYS A 44 5.88 -19.54 -1.44
N GLN A 45 6.93 -19.31 -0.66
CA GLN A 45 6.98 -19.75 0.72
C GLN A 45 6.32 -18.72 1.65
N ALA A 46 5.37 -19.16 2.47
CA ALA A 46 4.74 -18.30 3.45
C ALA A 46 5.74 -17.82 4.52
N TRP A 47 5.60 -16.57 4.94
CA TRP A 47 6.34 -16.02 6.08
C TRP A 47 5.41 -16.02 7.31
N PRO A 48 5.79 -16.65 8.45
CA PRO A 48 4.95 -16.66 9.65
C PRO A 48 4.58 -15.25 10.12
N GLY A 49 3.31 -15.04 10.49
CA GLY A 49 2.80 -13.73 10.94
C GLY A 49 2.66 -12.68 9.83
N ILE A 50 2.81 -13.06 8.55
CA ILE A 50 2.56 -12.15 7.42
C ILE A 50 1.43 -12.72 6.56
N SER A 51 0.39 -11.91 6.40
CA SER A 51 -0.81 -12.28 5.66
C SER A 51 -1.18 -11.23 4.61
N VAL A 52 -1.96 -11.64 3.63
CA VAL A 52 -2.47 -10.78 2.57
C VAL A 52 -4.00 -10.85 2.53
N PHE A 53 -4.64 -9.70 2.37
CA PHE A 53 -6.08 -9.61 2.18
C PHE A 53 -6.41 -9.90 0.72
N THR A 54 -7.03 -11.04 0.45
CA THR A 54 -7.22 -11.56 -0.90
C THR A 54 -8.29 -10.78 -1.69
N LYS A 55 -8.45 -11.13 -2.98
CA LYS A 55 -9.57 -10.63 -3.81
C LYS A 55 -10.92 -10.95 -3.18
N ALA A 56 -11.05 -12.12 -2.54
CA ALA A 56 -12.28 -12.59 -1.88
C ALA A 56 -12.53 -11.92 -0.52
N LYS A 57 -11.76 -10.89 -0.13
CA LYS A 57 -11.87 -10.20 1.16
C LYS A 57 -11.67 -11.13 2.36
N THR A 58 -10.75 -12.09 2.23
CA THR A 58 -10.32 -13.00 3.30
C THR A 58 -8.81 -12.90 3.52
N TRP A 59 -8.33 -13.30 4.70
CA TRP A 59 -6.89 -13.34 4.99
C TRP A 59 -6.29 -14.67 4.58
N ALA A 60 -5.15 -14.64 3.89
CA ALA A 60 -4.35 -15.81 3.52
C ALA A 60 -2.86 -15.56 3.81
N PRO A 61 -2.01 -16.61 3.90
CA PRO A 61 -0.56 -16.44 3.99
C PRO A 61 -0.03 -15.60 2.81
N ALA A 62 0.85 -14.65 3.09
CA ALA A 62 1.41 -13.77 2.06
C ALA A 62 2.50 -14.49 1.23
N VAL A 63 2.19 -14.77 -0.03
CA VAL A 63 3.11 -15.32 -1.04
C VAL A 63 2.96 -14.52 -2.34
N ASP A 64 4.03 -14.33 -3.10
CA ASP A 64 3.95 -13.58 -4.36
C ASP A 64 3.29 -14.43 -5.47
N PRO A 65 2.49 -13.84 -6.38
CA PRO A 65 2.10 -12.43 -6.39
C PRO A 65 1.04 -12.10 -5.33
N LEU A 66 1.21 -10.95 -4.68
CA LEU A 66 0.23 -10.43 -3.71
C LEU A 66 -0.98 -9.78 -4.38
N HIS A 67 -0.75 -9.13 -5.52
CA HIS A 67 -1.80 -8.44 -6.27
C HIS A 67 -2.45 -9.35 -7.31
N PHE A 68 -3.69 -9.03 -7.64
CA PHE A 68 -4.55 -9.78 -8.56
C PHE A 68 -5.13 -8.87 -9.66
N ASP A 69 -4.47 -7.74 -9.93
CA ASP A 69 -4.91 -6.71 -10.87
C ASP A 69 -4.82 -7.17 -12.33
N LYS A 70 -3.73 -7.88 -12.67
CA LYS A 70 -3.44 -8.46 -13.99
C LYS A 70 -2.86 -9.87 -13.81
N PRO A 71 -3.70 -10.89 -13.56
CA PRO A 71 -3.25 -12.19 -13.07
C PRO A 71 -2.28 -12.92 -14.02
N GLU A 72 -2.30 -12.61 -15.31
CA GLU A 72 -1.42 -13.20 -16.33
C GLU A 72 0.04 -12.73 -16.20
N ILE A 73 0.27 -11.57 -15.58
CA ILE A 73 1.59 -10.93 -15.50
C ILE A 73 1.96 -10.47 -14.08
N ALA A 74 1.09 -10.70 -13.10
CA ALA A 74 1.35 -10.36 -11.70
C ALA A 74 2.52 -11.19 -11.17
N GLY A 75 3.43 -10.54 -10.46
CA GLY A 75 4.65 -11.19 -9.95
C GLY A 75 5.10 -10.66 -8.60
N VAL A 76 6.40 -10.74 -8.33
CA VAL A 76 7.02 -10.12 -7.15
C VAL A 76 6.75 -8.62 -7.20
N GLY A 77 6.28 -8.05 -6.08
CA GLY A 77 5.90 -6.64 -5.93
C GLY A 77 6.35 -6.01 -4.60
N LEU A 78 5.89 -4.79 -4.34
CA LEU A 78 6.24 -4.01 -3.16
C LEU A 78 5.34 -4.35 -1.96
N GLY A 79 5.58 -5.48 -1.31
CA GLY A 79 4.80 -5.82 -0.11
C GLY A 79 5.39 -6.91 0.77
N ARG A 80 5.65 -8.10 0.22
CA ARG A 80 6.02 -9.26 1.04
C ARG A 80 7.37 -9.07 1.75
N THR A 81 8.39 -8.64 1.01
CA THR A 81 9.72 -8.35 1.57
C THR A 81 9.69 -7.13 2.49
N PHE A 82 8.82 -6.15 2.22
CA PHE A 82 8.62 -4.99 3.09
C PHE A 82 8.12 -5.45 4.47
N ALA A 83 7.04 -6.23 4.50
CA ALA A 83 6.46 -6.70 5.76
C ALA A 83 7.46 -7.58 6.54
N ALA A 84 8.19 -8.45 5.86
CA ALA A 84 9.21 -9.27 6.51
C ALA A 84 10.35 -8.43 7.11
N THR A 85 10.71 -7.32 6.46
CA THR A 85 11.73 -6.39 6.97
C THR A 85 11.20 -5.62 8.18
N VAL A 86 9.97 -5.12 8.13
CA VAL A 86 9.32 -4.46 9.26
C VAL A 86 9.18 -5.40 10.47
N GLN A 87 8.69 -6.62 10.27
CA GLN A 87 8.50 -7.61 11.33
C GLN A 87 9.82 -7.94 12.07
N LYS A 88 10.94 -7.97 11.34
CA LYS A 88 12.28 -8.22 11.90
C LYS A 88 12.82 -7.05 12.72
N GLN A 89 12.40 -5.82 12.42
CA GLN A 89 13.01 -4.60 12.94
C GLN A 89 12.05 -3.78 13.82
N SER A 90 10.89 -4.34 14.15
CA SER A 90 9.87 -3.68 14.97
C SER A 90 9.21 -4.69 15.91
N PRO A 91 8.44 -4.23 16.92
CA PRO A 91 7.67 -5.14 17.76
C PRO A 91 6.47 -5.77 17.03
N LEU A 92 6.14 -5.35 15.80
CA LEU A 92 4.97 -5.85 15.07
C LEU A 92 5.19 -7.33 14.70
N LYS A 93 4.23 -8.19 15.09
CA LYS A 93 4.30 -9.65 14.86
C LYS A 93 3.33 -10.14 13.80
N GLU A 94 2.09 -9.64 13.83
CA GLU A 94 1.04 -10.00 12.88
C GLU A 94 0.79 -8.86 11.90
N ILE A 95 1.43 -8.93 10.73
CA ILE A 95 1.36 -7.91 9.68
C ILE A 95 0.42 -8.36 8.56
N GLY A 96 -0.58 -7.54 8.27
CA GLY A 96 -1.49 -7.71 7.14
C GLY A 96 -1.16 -6.78 5.99
N LEU A 97 -1.11 -7.31 4.77
CA LEU A 97 -0.94 -6.55 3.54
C LEU A 97 -2.29 -6.43 2.84
N ILE A 98 -2.65 -5.22 2.40
CA ILE A 98 -3.91 -4.93 1.69
C ILE A 98 -3.56 -4.49 0.26
N PRO A 99 -3.54 -5.42 -0.71
CA PRO A 99 -3.29 -5.10 -2.11
C PRO A 99 -4.44 -4.27 -2.69
N ALA A 100 -4.14 -3.11 -3.25
CA ALA A 100 -5.10 -2.24 -3.93
C ALA A 100 -4.55 -1.60 -5.22
N ALA A 101 -3.29 -1.84 -5.57
CA ALA A 101 -2.70 -1.28 -6.78
C ALA A 101 -3.31 -1.85 -8.08
N MET A 102 -3.29 -1.04 -9.14
CA MET A 102 -3.80 -1.38 -10.46
C MET A 102 -2.82 -0.96 -11.56
N GLY A 103 -2.29 -1.92 -12.31
CA GLY A 103 -1.36 -1.68 -13.39
C GLY A 103 -1.94 -0.81 -14.51
N GLY A 104 -1.14 0.18 -14.94
CA GLY A 104 -1.52 1.14 -15.97
C GLY A 104 -2.36 2.32 -15.47
N SER A 105 -2.68 2.38 -14.17
CA SER A 105 -3.48 3.47 -13.62
C SER A 105 -2.73 4.80 -13.58
N SER A 106 -3.44 5.84 -14.01
CA SER A 106 -3.08 7.24 -13.79
C SER A 106 -3.53 7.71 -12.41
N LEU A 107 -2.95 8.81 -11.92
CA LEU A 107 -3.33 9.41 -10.65
C LEU A 107 -4.79 9.91 -10.65
N GLN A 108 -5.37 10.21 -11.83
CA GLN A 108 -6.76 10.63 -11.95
C GLN A 108 -7.75 9.54 -11.52
N GLU A 109 -7.44 8.27 -11.75
CA GLU A 109 -8.28 7.14 -11.31
C GLU A 109 -8.27 6.95 -9.79
N TRP A 110 -7.27 7.53 -9.12
CA TRP A 110 -7.11 7.58 -7.67
C TRP A 110 -7.69 8.86 -7.06
N ALA A 111 -8.25 9.78 -7.85
CA ALA A 111 -8.94 10.97 -7.33
C ALA A 111 -10.05 10.56 -6.34
N PRO A 112 -10.39 11.40 -5.34
CA PRO A 112 -11.47 11.11 -4.39
C PRO A 112 -12.78 10.76 -5.11
N GLY A 113 -13.39 9.64 -4.73
CA GLY A 113 -14.59 9.09 -5.40
C GLY A 113 -14.31 8.31 -6.70
N GLY A 114 -13.08 8.35 -7.21
CA GLY A 114 -12.62 7.52 -8.32
C GLY A 114 -12.65 6.02 -7.99
N PRO A 115 -12.64 5.14 -9.00
CA PRO A 115 -12.81 3.70 -8.80
C PRO A 115 -11.68 3.07 -7.96
N LEU A 116 -10.42 3.49 -8.17
CA LEU A 116 -9.28 2.92 -7.44
C LEU A 116 -9.18 3.45 -6.01
N PHE A 117 -9.51 4.73 -5.82
CA PHE A 117 -9.70 5.32 -4.50
C PHE A 117 -10.75 4.56 -3.69
N THR A 118 -11.95 4.41 -4.25
CA THR A 118 -13.08 3.74 -3.60
C THR A 118 -12.74 2.30 -3.25
N ASN A 119 -12.13 1.56 -4.19
CA ASN A 119 -11.66 0.20 -3.93
C ASN A 119 -10.62 0.13 -2.80
N ALA A 120 -9.64 1.04 -2.75
CA ALA A 120 -8.64 1.07 -1.69
C ALA A 120 -9.26 1.34 -0.30
N VAL A 121 -10.21 2.28 -0.24
CA VAL A 121 -10.95 2.60 1.00
C VAL A 121 -11.78 1.40 1.46
N GLU A 122 -12.57 0.81 0.57
CA GLU A 122 -13.42 -0.34 0.89
C GLU A 122 -12.60 -1.55 1.34
N ARG A 123 -11.50 -1.84 0.65
CA ARG A 123 -10.63 -2.97 1.01
C ARG A 123 -9.96 -2.74 2.36
N THR A 124 -9.52 -1.52 2.65
CA THR A 124 -8.93 -1.18 3.94
C THR A 124 -9.94 -1.32 5.08
N LYS A 125 -11.16 -0.81 4.90
CA LYS A 125 -12.24 -0.96 5.88
C LYS A 125 -12.66 -2.42 6.09
N ALA A 126 -12.78 -3.19 5.00
CA ALA A 126 -13.16 -4.61 5.06
C ALA A 126 -12.07 -5.49 5.70
N ALA A 127 -10.80 -5.17 5.48
CA ALA A 127 -9.68 -5.87 6.11
C ALA A 127 -9.69 -5.70 7.64
N GLY A 128 -10.14 -4.53 8.11
CA GLY A 128 -10.06 -4.14 9.51
C GLY A 128 -8.61 -4.04 9.99
N GLY A 129 -8.39 -4.12 11.30
CA GLY A 129 -7.05 -3.98 11.87
C GLY A 129 -6.68 -2.55 12.20
N LYS A 130 -5.45 -2.38 12.69
CA LYS A 130 -4.83 -1.07 12.91
C LYS A 130 -3.99 -0.72 11.69
N LEU A 131 -4.45 0.23 10.88
CA LEU A 131 -3.67 0.74 9.75
C LEU A 131 -2.38 1.38 10.30
N ARG A 132 -1.24 0.97 9.75
CA ARG A 132 0.09 1.44 10.16
C ARG A 132 0.78 2.30 9.12
N GLY A 133 0.36 2.21 7.87
CA GLY A 133 0.90 3.03 6.80
C GLY A 133 0.30 2.71 5.45
N ILE A 134 0.55 3.62 4.52
CA ILE A 134 0.22 3.48 3.10
C ILE A 134 1.55 3.43 2.34
N LEU A 135 1.76 2.36 1.57
CA LEU A 135 2.82 2.30 0.58
C LEU A 135 2.25 2.75 -0.75
N TRP A 136 2.87 3.75 -1.35
CA TRP A 136 2.47 4.31 -2.62
C TRP A 136 3.59 4.16 -3.65
N HIS A 137 3.27 3.61 -4.81
CA HIS A 137 4.19 3.60 -5.95
C HIS A 137 3.42 3.75 -7.27
N GLN A 138 3.41 4.98 -7.77
CA GLN A 138 2.72 5.37 -9.01
C GLN A 138 3.35 6.64 -9.56
N GLY A 139 3.25 6.80 -10.88
CA GLY A 139 3.58 8.05 -11.57
C GLY A 139 4.00 7.85 -13.01
N GLU A 140 4.32 6.63 -13.43
CA GLU A 140 4.80 6.35 -14.78
C GLU A 140 3.74 6.68 -15.85
N ALA A 141 2.44 6.44 -15.56
CA ALA A 141 1.35 6.80 -16.46
C ALA A 141 1.23 8.32 -16.63
N ASP A 142 1.29 9.08 -15.52
CA ASP A 142 1.23 10.55 -15.55
C ASP A 142 2.46 11.17 -16.21
N ALA A 143 3.64 10.58 -16.02
CA ALA A 143 4.87 10.98 -16.69
C ALA A 143 4.79 10.79 -18.21
N VAL A 144 4.22 9.67 -18.67
CA VAL A 144 4.01 9.43 -20.10
C VAL A 144 2.95 10.37 -20.68
N ALA A 145 1.96 10.76 -19.88
CA ALA A 145 0.90 11.67 -20.29
C ALA A 145 1.27 13.16 -20.25
N GLY A 146 2.48 13.52 -19.81
CA GLY A 146 2.90 14.93 -19.71
C GLY A 146 2.22 15.68 -18.56
N LEU A 147 1.86 14.98 -17.48
CA LEU A 147 1.12 15.53 -16.32
C LEU A 147 2.02 15.77 -15.10
N GLU A 148 3.33 15.85 -15.31
CA GLU A 148 4.34 16.01 -14.25
C GLU A 148 4.15 17.28 -13.42
N SER A 149 3.83 18.41 -14.07
CA SER A 149 3.84 19.73 -13.42
C SER A 149 2.82 19.87 -12.28
N THR A 150 1.75 19.07 -12.30
CA THR A 150 0.68 19.09 -11.30
C THR A 150 0.68 17.85 -10.41
N TYR A 151 1.64 16.94 -10.58
CA TYR A 151 1.60 15.61 -9.97
C TYR A 151 1.55 15.68 -8.43
N ALA A 152 2.45 16.44 -7.80
CA ALA A 152 2.51 16.54 -6.33
C ALA A 152 1.22 17.12 -5.73
N GLU A 153 0.63 18.13 -6.38
CA GLU A 153 -0.60 18.77 -5.91
C GLU A 153 -1.80 17.84 -5.98
N ARG A 154 -1.97 17.16 -7.12
CA ARG A 154 -3.01 16.14 -7.27
C ARG A 154 -2.80 14.98 -6.29
N TRP A 155 -1.55 14.58 -6.06
CA TRP A 155 -1.22 13.51 -5.11
C TRP A 155 -1.60 13.89 -3.68
N MET A 156 -1.32 15.13 -3.25
CA MET A 156 -1.70 15.59 -1.91
C MET A 156 -3.22 15.60 -1.72
N VAL A 157 -4.00 15.95 -2.75
CA VAL A 157 -5.47 15.86 -2.71
C VAL A 157 -5.91 14.41 -2.51
N VAL A 158 -5.36 13.47 -3.30
CA VAL A 158 -5.66 12.03 -3.17
C VAL A 158 -5.33 11.53 -1.77
N MET A 159 -4.14 11.84 -1.27
CA MET A 159 -3.66 11.30 0.01
C MET A 159 -4.35 11.89 1.22
N THR A 160 -4.74 13.16 1.14
CA THR A 160 -5.56 13.79 2.18
C THR A 160 -6.88 13.07 2.31
N ALA A 161 -7.59 12.89 1.19
CA ALA A 161 -8.85 12.15 1.19
C ALA A 161 -8.70 10.68 1.60
N LEU A 162 -7.60 10.01 1.22
CA LEU A 162 -7.36 8.63 1.66
C LEU A 162 -7.15 8.57 3.17
N ARG A 163 -6.30 9.43 3.74
CA ARG A 163 -6.03 9.47 5.19
C ARG A 163 -7.26 9.84 6.00
N GLU A 164 -8.09 10.75 5.51
CA GLU A 164 -9.41 11.05 6.10
C GLU A 164 -10.33 9.81 6.08
N ALA A 165 -10.32 9.04 5.00
CA ALA A 165 -11.23 7.90 4.82
C ALA A 165 -10.80 6.62 5.56
N VAL A 166 -9.50 6.37 5.73
CA VAL A 166 -8.98 5.09 6.28
C VAL A 166 -8.09 5.24 7.51
N GLY A 167 -7.73 6.46 7.90
CA GLY A 167 -6.90 6.72 9.06
C GLY A 167 -5.65 7.52 8.73
N ASP A 168 -5.29 8.38 9.67
CA ASP A 168 -4.24 9.35 9.50
C ASP A 168 -2.85 8.77 9.84
N VAL A 169 -2.28 8.05 8.88
CA VAL A 169 -1.05 7.23 9.03
C VAL A 169 0.10 7.72 8.14
N PRO A 170 1.36 7.31 8.41
CA PRO A 170 2.47 7.60 7.50
C PRO A 170 2.26 7.07 6.08
N VAL A 171 2.79 7.81 5.11
CA VAL A 171 2.80 7.43 3.70
C VAL A 171 4.24 7.32 3.22
N VAL A 172 4.61 6.21 2.61
CA VAL A 172 5.92 6.05 1.96
C VAL A 172 5.74 6.01 0.46
N VAL A 173 6.41 6.92 -0.23
CA VAL A 173 6.43 7.02 -1.70
C VAL A 173 7.80 6.60 -2.23
N GLY A 174 7.84 6.05 -3.44
CA GLY A 174 9.08 5.62 -4.08
C GLY A 174 9.33 6.40 -5.36
N GLU A 175 10.59 6.69 -5.62
CA GLU A 175 11.08 7.20 -6.90
C GLU A 175 10.72 6.25 -8.04
N LEU A 176 10.39 6.79 -9.21
CA LEU A 176 10.12 5.97 -10.39
C LEU A 176 11.43 5.39 -10.93
N GLY A 177 11.32 4.38 -11.80
CA GLY A 177 12.47 3.72 -12.40
C GLY A 177 13.38 4.66 -13.19
N ARG A 178 14.63 4.83 -12.75
CA ARG A 178 15.63 5.69 -13.42
C ARG A 178 16.03 5.22 -14.82
N PHE A 179 15.65 4.01 -15.19
CA PHE A 179 15.87 3.44 -16.53
C PHE A 179 15.01 4.10 -17.63
N ASN A 180 14.09 5.00 -17.29
CA ASN A 180 13.33 5.77 -18.25
C ASN A 180 13.35 7.28 -17.91
N ALA A 181 14.01 8.07 -18.76
CA ALA A 181 14.19 9.51 -18.56
C ALA A 181 12.88 10.30 -18.48
N LYS A 182 11.78 9.80 -19.08
CA LYS A 182 10.47 10.47 -19.01
C LYS A 182 9.94 10.56 -17.57
N TYR A 183 10.42 9.69 -16.68
CA TYR A 183 9.94 9.62 -15.30
C TYR A 183 10.64 10.63 -14.37
N ALA A 184 11.66 11.34 -14.85
CA ALA A 184 12.48 12.24 -14.03
C ALA A 184 11.64 13.35 -13.39
N ALA A 185 10.82 14.05 -14.18
CA ALA A 185 10.05 15.18 -13.67
C ALA A 185 9.00 14.78 -12.62
N VAL A 186 8.30 13.64 -12.80
CA VAL A 186 7.41 13.10 -11.75
C VAL A 186 8.22 12.63 -10.53
N SER A 187 9.41 12.07 -10.72
CA SER A 187 10.28 11.66 -9.61
C SER A 187 10.77 12.86 -8.77
N GLU A 188 11.05 13.99 -9.40
CA GLU A 188 11.34 15.25 -8.70
C GLU A 188 10.14 15.72 -7.87
N GLN A 189 8.92 15.65 -8.42
CA GLN A 189 7.70 15.97 -7.67
C GLN A 189 7.51 15.05 -6.46
N LEU A 190 7.74 13.74 -6.63
CA LEU A 190 7.67 12.74 -5.55
C LEU A 190 8.72 13.01 -4.46
N ALA A 191 9.94 13.38 -4.84
CA ALA A 191 11.04 13.67 -3.92
C ALA A 191 10.77 14.90 -3.03
N MET A 192 9.94 15.83 -3.50
CA MET A 192 9.54 17.02 -2.73
C MET A 192 8.38 16.75 -1.74
N LEU A 193 7.69 15.61 -1.82
CA LEU A 193 6.54 15.33 -0.96
C LEU A 193 6.86 15.34 0.54
N PRO A 194 7.98 14.77 1.04
CA PRO A 194 8.31 14.81 2.47
C PRO A 194 8.39 16.21 3.09
N VAL A 195 8.72 17.24 2.30
CA VAL A 195 8.78 18.63 2.79
C VAL A 195 7.47 19.40 2.59
N ARG A 196 6.57 18.90 1.73
CA ARG A 196 5.27 19.53 1.43
C ARG A 196 4.09 18.88 2.16
N TYR A 197 4.24 17.63 2.59
CA TYR A 197 3.16 16.83 3.15
C TYR A 197 3.63 16.03 4.37
N ALA A 198 2.97 16.24 5.51
CA ALA A 198 3.40 15.70 6.79
C ALA A 198 3.33 14.16 6.84
N ARG A 199 4.27 13.54 7.58
CA ARG A 199 4.39 12.07 7.73
C ARG A 199 4.52 11.36 6.39
N THR A 200 5.32 11.94 5.49
CA THR A 200 5.67 11.33 4.20
C THR A 200 7.15 11.03 4.11
N GLY A 201 7.47 9.81 3.70
CA GLY A 201 8.84 9.37 3.40
C GLY A 201 9.01 9.14 1.91
N PHE A 202 10.19 9.45 1.39
CA PHE A 202 10.57 9.19 0.01
C PHE A 202 11.67 8.13 -0.04
N VAL A 203 11.62 7.25 -1.05
CA VAL A 203 12.54 6.14 -1.21
C VAL A 203 13.16 6.18 -2.59
N SER A 204 14.49 6.27 -2.68
CA SER A 204 15.18 6.31 -3.97
C SER A 204 15.19 4.95 -4.68
N ALA A 205 15.03 4.99 -6.00
CA ALA A 205 15.20 3.88 -6.94
C ALA A 205 16.63 3.82 -7.51
N GLY A 206 17.58 4.59 -6.95
CA GLY A 206 18.99 4.55 -7.35
C GLY A 206 19.58 3.14 -7.27
N GLY A 207 20.22 2.72 -8.36
CA GLY A 207 20.85 1.39 -8.51
C GLY A 207 19.87 0.24 -8.80
N LEU A 208 18.56 0.49 -8.78
CA LEU A 208 17.55 -0.51 -9.11
C LEU A 208 17.45 -0.71 -10.63
N GLN A 209 17.19 -1.94 -11.05
CA GLN A 209 17.19 -2.38 -12.43
C GLN A 209 15.78 -2.66 -12.96
N ALA A 210 15.59 -2.45 -14.26
CA ALA A 210 14.40 -2.87 -14.97
C ALA A 210 14.49 -4.33 -15.42
N LYS A 211 13.33 -4.91 -15.70
CA LYS A 211 13.19 -6.03 -16.61
C LYS A 211 13.54 -5.61 -18.04
N ALA A 212 13.57 -6.60 -18.94
CA ALA A 212 13.76 -6.39 -20.37
C ALA A 212 12.71 -5.47 -21.02
N ASP A 213 11.55 -5.24 -20.38
CA ASP A 213 10.53 -4.32 -20.89
C ASP A 213 10.87 -2.83 -20.70
N GLY A 214 11.90 -2.51 -19.90
CA GLY A 214 12.32 -1.13 -19.63
C GLY A 214 11.29 -0.28 -18.87
N VAL A 215 10.28 -0.91 -18.27
CA VAL A 215 9.18 -0.23 -17.55
C VAL A 215 9.08 -0.73 -16.11
N HIS A 216 9.21 -2.03 -15.91
CA HIS A 216 8.99 -2.64 -14.60
C HIS A 216 10.32 -3.01 -13.94
N PHE A 217 10.41 -2.82 -12.63
CA PHE A 217 11.56 -3.30 -11.86
C PHE A 217 11.67 -4.83 -11.91
N ASP A 218 12.90 -5.33 -11.90
CA ASP A 218 13.14 -6.76 -11.73
C ASP A 218 12.88 -7.22 -10.27
N ALA A 219 12.80 -8.54 -10.06
CA ALA A 219 12.50 -9.08 -8.74
C ALA A 219 13.58 -8.77 -7.68
N PRO A 220 14.90 -8.90 -7.96
CA PRO A 220 15.93 -8.47 -7.02
C PRO A 220 15.80 -7.00 -6.61
N SER A 221 15.55 -6.12 -7.57
CA SER A 221 15.38 -4.69 -7.33
C SER A 221 14.13 -4.38 -6.51
N LEU A 222 13.00 -5.06 -6.75
CA LEU A 222 11.79 -4.91 -5.94
C LEU A 222 11.98 -5.40 -4.50
N LYS A 223 12.73 -6.50 -4.30
CA LYS A 223 13.09 -7.00 -2.96
C LYS A 223 13.96 -6.00 -2.22
N GLU A 224 14.92 -5.37 -2.89
CA GLU A 224 15.72 -4.30 -2.31
C GLU A 224 14.89 -3.05 -2.02
N PHE A 225 14.04 -2.65 -2.97
CA PHE A 225 13.19 -1.48 -2.80
C PHE A 225 12.23 -1.65 -1.63
N CYS A 226 11.66 -2.85 -1.45
CA CYS A 226 10.88 -3.23 -0.26
C CYS A 226 11.63 -2.94 1.05
N ARG A 227 12.93 -3.26 1.14
CA ARG A 227 13.73 -3.00 2.35
C ARG A 227 13.86 -1.51 2.60
N ARG A 228 14.12 -0.74 1.53
CA ARG A 228 14.22 0.73 1.61
C ARG A 228 12.88 1.37 2.02
N TYR A 229 11.75 0.88 1.50
CA TYR A 229 10.41 1.28 1.94
C TYR A 229 10.19 0.95 3.43
N ALA A 230 10.62 -0.23 3.89
CA ALA A 230 10.49 -0.62 5.29
C ALA A 230 11.31 0.29 6.20
N HIS A 231 12.55 0.61 5.84
CA HIS A 231 13.39 1.55 6.59
C HIS A 231 12.80 2.95 6.63
N ALA A 232 12.31 3.47 5.51
CA ALA A 232 11.64 4.77 5.48
C ALA A 232 10.39 4.79 6.38
N TRP A 233 9.57 3.73 6.34
CA TRP A 233 8.43 3.62 7.24
C TRP A 233 8.84 3.54 8.71
N LEU A 234 9.88 2.76 9.07
CA LEU A 234 10.38 2.63 10.44
C LEU A 234 10.87 3.98 11.00
N MET A 235 11.53 4.78 10.18
CA MET A 235 11.99 6.14 10.56
C MET A 235 10.82 7.10 10.81
N LEU A 236 9.73 6.96 10.08
CA LEU A 236 8.50 7.71 10.39
C LEU A 236 7.87 7.15 11.66
N ALA A 237 7.78 5.82 11.79
CA ALA A 237 7.09 5.11 12.87
C ALA A 237 7.63 5.38 14.27
N GLY A 238 8.92 5.67 14.41
CA GLY A 238 9.50 6.07 15.71
C GLY A 238 9.15 7.51 16.13
N ASN A 239 8.58 8.31 15.23
CA ASN A 239 8.45 9.76 15.38
C ASN A 239 6.99 10.25 15.33
N TRP A 240 5.98 9.37 15.48
CA TRP A 240 4.56 9.74 15.49
C TRP A 240 3.73 9.04 16.57
#